data_AF-A0A554WX76-F1
#
_entry.id   AF-A0A554WX76-F1
#
_cell.length_a   1.000
_cell.length_b   1.000
_cell.length_c   1.000
_cell.angle_alpha   90.00
_cell.angle_beta   90.00
_cell.angle_gamma   90.00
#
_symmetry.space_group_name_H-M   'P 1'
#
loop_
_entity.id
_entity.type
_entity.pdbx_description
1 polymer ?
#
loop_
_entity_poly.entity_id
_entity_poly.type
_entity_poly.pdbx_seq_one_letter_code
_entity_poly.pdbx_strand_id
1 'polypeptide(L)'
;MLNERKDGGVALGALEGARSATASAPSAAAEVKRWSAGRKKQVVLRLLRGESVDALSRELAVPIYRLEEWRDRALAGMDVGLKERENDPLEKQLDAAKARIGELVMEVEILRKEREARRPLVGRRSSR
;
A
#
# COMPACT_ATOMS: atom_id res chain seq x y z
N MET A 1 38.79 47.13 -1.32
CA MET A 1 40.19 46.73 -1.55
C MET A 1 40.22 45.85 -2.79
N LEU A 2 40.97 46.30 -3.78
CA LEU A 2 41.12 45.71 -5.11
C LEU A 2 41.82 44.35 -4.97
N ASN A 3 41.29 43.30 -5.61
CA ASN A 3 42.01 42.04 -5.74
C ASN A 3 42.49 41.94 -7.19
N GLU A 4 43.79 42.07 -7.36
CA GLU A 4 44.52 42.02 -8.62
C GLU A 4 44.48 40.62 -9.24
N ARG A 5 44.37 40.59 -10.55
CA ARG A 5 44.67 39.41 -11.38
C ARG A 5 46.16 39.39 -11.69
N LYS A 6 46.82 38.25 -11.56
CA LYS A 6 48.02 37.87 -12.33
C LYS A 6 48.21 36.36 -12.25
N ASP A 7 47.80 35.63 -13.29
CA ASP A 7 48.61 35.10 -14.41
C ASP A 7 49.37 33.82 -14.06
N GLY A 8 49.26 32.83 -14.96
CA GLY A 8 50.43 32.05 -15.36
C GLY A 8 50.27 30.54 -15.36
N GLY A 9 50.18 29.97 -16.57
CA GLY A 9 51.09 28.87 -16.94
C GLY A 9 50.54 27.45 -16.87
N VAL A 10 50.17 26.96 -18.05
CA VAL A 10 49.88 25.55 -18.40
C VAL A 10 51.12 24.66 -18.20
N ALA A 11 50.92 23.44 -17.71
CA ALA A 11 51.79 22.30 -18.04
C ALA A 11 50.96 21.00 -18.10
N LEU A 12 50.82 20.46 -19.32
CA LEU A 12 50.43 19.09 -19.62
C LEU A 12 51.63 18.17 -19.36
N GLY A 13 51.43 17.09 -18.62
CA GLY A 13 52.44 16.06 -18.40
C GLY A 13 51.79 14.76 -17.92
N ALA A 14 51.76 13.77 -18.81
CA ALA A 14 51.28 12.42 -18.57
C ALA A 14 52.08 11.69 -17.49
N LEU A 15 51.44 10.73 -16.79
CA LEU A 15 51.90 9.34 -16.67
C LEU A 15 50.95 8.52 -15.76
N GLU A 16 50.22 7.63 -16.43
CA GLU A 16 49.96 6.24 -16.06
C GLU A 16 50.33 5.74 -14.65
N GLY A 17 49.34 5.15 -13.97
CA GLY A 17 49.59 4.07 -13.01
C GLY A 17 49.14 4.29 -11.57
N ALA A 18 47.87 4.01 -11.27
CA ALA A 18 47.48 3.36 -10.00
C ALA A 18 46.02 2.92 -10.08
N ARG A 19 45.82 1.60 -10.21
CA ARG A 19 44.53 0.95 -10.01
C ARG A 19 44.23 0.99 -8.51
N SER A 20 43.66 2.10 -8.04
CA SER A 20 43.06 2.12 -6.70
C SER A 20 41.66 1.55 -6.81
N ALA A 21 41.56 0.26 -6.49
CA ALA A 21 40.32 -0.34 -6.01
C ALA A 21 39.94 0.36 -4.70
N THR A 22 39.26 1.49 -4.79
CA THR A 22 38.46 1.98 -3.68
C THR A 22 37.29 1.03 -3.55
N ALA A 23 37.48 0.10 -2.62
CA ALA A 23 36.46 -0.74 -2.05
C ALA A 23 35.13 0.02 -2.04
N SER A 24 34.15 -0.58 -2.73
CA SER A 24 32.74 -0.32 -2.56
C SER A 24 32.43 -0.35 -1.06
N ALA A 25 32.50 0.81 -0.41
CA ALA A 25 31.87 1.01 0.88
C ALA A 25 30.37 0.78 0.65
N PRO A 26 29.70 -0.03 1.49
CA PRO A 26 28.32 -0.38 1.26
C PRO A 26 27.54 0.93 1.24
N SER A 27 26.75 1.11 0.17
CA SER A 27 25.65 2.07 0.13
C SER A 27 25.12 2.19 1.54
N ALA A 28 25.31 3.36 2.16
CA ALA A 28 24.58 3.72 3.37
C ALA A 28 23.16 3.27 3.08
N ALA A 29 22.70 2.26 3.83
CA ALA A 29 21.44 1.62 3.58
C ALA A 29 20.42 2.73 3.75
N ALA A 30 20.07 3.36 2.63
CA ALA A 30 19.18 4.48 2.59
C ALA A 30 17.94 3.96 3.28
N GLU A 31 17.67 4.49 4.48
CA GLU A 31 16.49 4.13 5.24
C GLU A 31 15.36 4.11 4.24
N VAL A 32 14.81 2.92 3.95
CA VAL A 32 13.75 2.78 2.97
C VAL A 32 12.56 3.43 3.61
N LYS A 33 12.48 4.75 3.47
CA LYS A 33 11.45 5.57 4.09
C LYS A 33 10.17 5.15 3.40
N ARG A 34 9.40 4.37 4.15
CA ARG A 34 8.16 3.78 3.66
C ARG A 34 7.26 4.90 3.19
N TRP A 35 6.91 4.90 1.92
CA TRP A 35 6.00 5.88 1.36
C TRP A 35 4.59 5.63 1.88
N SER A 36 4.05 6.59 2.64
CA SER A 36 2.67 6.55 3.09
C SER A 36 1.71 6.70 1.91
N ALA A 37 0.50 6.13 2.02
CA ALA A 37 -0.53 6.25 1.00
C ALA A 37 -0.89 7.71 0.71
N GLY A 38 -0.98 8.56 1.75
CA GLY A 38 -1.24 9.99 1.62
C GLY A 38 -0.16 10.72 0.81
N ARG A 39 1.12 10.39 1.04
CA ARG A 39 2.22 11.01 0.28
C ARG A 39 2.21 10.57 -1.19
N LYS A 40 1.96 9.28 -1.47
CA LYS A 40 1.78 8.79 -2.85
C LYS A 40 0.62 9.47 -3.57
N LYS A 41 -0.51 9.67 -2.88
CA LYS A 41 -1.67 10.40 -3.42
C LYS A 41 -1.30 11.82 -3.85
N GLN A 42 -0.55 12.57 -3.03
CA GLN A 42 -0.12 13.92 -3.40
C GLN A 42 0.78 13.92 -4.63
N VAL A 43 1.70 12.97 -4.74
CA VAL A 43 2.57 12.83 -5.93
C VAL A 43 1.75 12.53 -7.20
N VAL A 44 0.79 11.61 -7.11
CA VAL A 44 -0.11 11.31 -8.24
C VAL A 44 -0.93 12.54 -8.63
N LEU A 45 -1.44 13.31 -7.68
CA LEU A 45 -2.17 14.54 -7.99
C LEU A 45 -1.31 15.58 -8.70
N ARG A 46 -0.01 15.68 -8.35
CA ARG A 46 0.95 16.54 -9.08
C ARG A 46 1.16 16.07 -10.52
N LEU A 47 1.30 14.76 -10.72
CA LEU A 47 1.38 14.16 -12.06
C LEU A 47 0.13 14.43 -12.91
N LEU A 48 -1.07 14.29 -12.32
CA LEU A 48 -2.34 14.56 -13.00
C LEU A 48 -2.54 16.05 -13.32
N ARG A 49 -1.88 16.97 -12.60
CA ARG A 49 -1.85 18.40 -12.92
C ARG A 49 -0.91 18.76 -14.07
N GLY A 50 -0.16 17.79 -14.61
CA GLY A 50 0.76 18.00 -15.73
C GLY A 50 2.20 18.35 -15.34
N GLU A 51 2.59 18.18 -14.07
CA GLU A 51 4.00 18.28 -13.68
C GLU A 51 4.83 17.17 -14.36
N SER A 52 6.05 17.48 -14.80
CA SER A 52 6.88 16.52 -15.51
C SER A 52 7.36 15.39 -14.59
N VAL A 53 7.31 14.16 -15.10
CA VAL A 53 7.72 12.96 -14.37
C VAL A 53 9.22 13.02 -14.01
N ASP A 54 10.03 13.58 -14.91
CA ASP A 54 11.46 13.80 -14.69
C ASP A 54 11.76 14.78 -13.55
N ALA A 55 11.00 15.87 -13.44
CA ALA A 55 11.18 16.84 -12.36
C ALA A 55 10.81 16.22 -11.00
N LEU A 56 9.68 15.50 -10.94
CA LEU A 56 9.23 14.82 -9.72
C LEU A 56 10.17 13.69 -9.30
N SER A 57 10.73 12.96 -10.27
CA SER A 57 11.72 11.91 -10.01
C SER A 57 12.97 12.49 -9.34
N ARG A 58 13.47 13.61 -9.84
CA ARG A 58 14.65 14.31 -9.30
C ARG A 58 14.37 14.93 -7.92
N GLU A 59 13.21 15.56 -7.75
CA GLU A 59 12.82 16.19 -6.48
C GLU A 59 12.64 15.15 -5.36
N LEU A 60 11.98 14.03 -5.66
CA LEU A 60 11.59 13.04 -4.65
C LEU A 60 12.60 11.89 -4.51
N ALA A 61 13.64 11.86 -5.35
CA ALA A 61 14.58 10.76 -5.49
C ALA A 61 13.87 9.40 -5.71
N VAL A 62 12.78 9.41 -6.47
CA VAL A 62 12.00 8.20 -6.81
C VAL A 62 12.21 7.89 -8.29
N PRO A 63 12.55 6.65 -8.66
CA PRO A 63 12.66 6.27 -10.07
C PRO A 63 11.36 6.50 -10.84
N ILE A 64 11.48 6.90 -12.11
CA ILE A 64 10.36 7.20 -13.01
C ILE A 64 9.34 6.06 -13.07
N TYR A 65 9.81 4.81 -13.25
CA TYR A 65 8.93 3.64 -13.34
C TYR A 65 8.00 3.48 -12.12
N ARG A 66 8.47 3.89 -10.93
CA ARG A 66 7.69 3.79 -9.69
C ARG A 66 6.65 4.90 -9.56
N LEU A 67 6.94 6.07 -10.13
CA LEU A 67 5.97 7.17 -10.23
C LEU A 67 4.83 6.81 -11.20
N GLU A 68 5.18 6.22 -12.34
CA GLU A 68 4.22 5.71 -13.32
C GLU A 68 3.36 4.60 -12.73
N GLU A 69 3.97 3.64 -12.03
CA GLU A 69 3.24 2.59 -11.32
C GLU A 69 2.23 3.15 -10.32
N TRP A 70 2.57 4.22 -9.59
CA TRP A 70 1.61 4.85 -8.67
C TRP A 70 0.49 5.58 -9.40
N ARG A 71 0.78 6.22 -10.54
CA ARG A 71 -0.24 6.84 -11.39
C ARG A 71 -1.21 5.79 -11.91
N ASP A 72 -0.71 4.70 -12.46
CA ASP A 72 -1.53 3.65 -13.08
C ASP A 72 -2.41 2.95 -12.04
N ARG A 73 -1.85 2.64 -10.87
CA ARG A 73 -2.64 2.09 -9.74
C ARG A 73 -3.72 3.06 -9.26
N ALA A 74 -3.44 4.35 -9.24
CA ALA A 74 -4.42 5.35 -8.84
C ALA A 74 -5.55 5.46 -9.86
N LEU A 75 -5.24 5.45 -11.18
CA LEU A 75 -6.25 5.46 -12.24
C LEU A 75 -7.11 4.19 -12.20
N ALA A 76 -6.50 3.01 -12.04
CA ALA A 76 -7.24 1.77 -11.87
C ALA A 76 -8.15 1.81 -10.62
N GLY A 77 -7.66 2.38 -9.52
CA GLY A 77 -8.47 2.59 -8.31
C GLY A 77 -9.63 3.55 -8.52
N MET A 78 -9.45 4.61 -9.32
CA MET A 78 -10.53 5.51 -9.71
C MET A 78 -11.57 4.80 -10.57
N ASP A 79 -11.16 3.97 -11.54
CA ASP A 79 -12.09 3.20 -12.36
C ASP A 79 -12.92 2.22 -11.53
N VAL A 80 -12.32 1.58 -10.53
CA VAL A 80 -13.04 0.70 -9.60
C VAL A 80 -13.99 1.52 -8.73
N GLY A 81 -13.51 2.58 -8.09
CA GLY A 81 -14.34 3.41 -7.21
C GLY A 81 -15.47 4.14 -7.93
N LEU A 82 -15.32 4.45 -9.22
CA LEU A 82 -16.40 5.02 -10.05
C LEU A 82 -17.40 3.96 -10.52
N LYS A 83 -17.00 2.68 -10.60
CA LYS A 83 -17.90 1.56 -10.88
C LYS A 83 -18.68 1.11 -9.65
N GLU A 84 -18.11 1.28 -8.46
CA GLU A 84 -18.80 1.10 -7.18
C GLU A 84 -20.00 2.06 -7.13
N ARG A 85 -21.19 1.53 -7.41
CA ARG A 85 -22.43 2.29 -7.28
C ARG A 85 -22.71 2.44 -5.79
N GLU A 86 -22.93 3.68 -5.37
CA GLU A 86 -23.11 4.13 -3.97
C GLU A 86 -24.19 3.38 -3.15
N ASN A 87 -24.98 2.50 -3.77
CA ASN A 87 -25.87 1.55 -3.14
C ASN A 87 -26.19 0.43 -4.15
N ASP A 88 -25.32 -0.57 -4.29
CA ASP A 88 -25.69 -1.75 -5.08
C ASP A 88 -26.93 -2.39 -4.42
N PRO A 89 -28.08 -2.46 -5.13
CA PRO A 89 -29.25 -3.15 -4.60
C PRO A 89 -28.94 -4.60 -4.21
N LEU A 90 -27.92 -5.24 -4.81
CA LEU A 90 -27.48 -6.57 -4.43
C LEU A 90 -26.82 -6.61 -3.06
N GLU A 91 -26.03 -5.60 -2.68
CA GLU A 91 -25.42 -5.53 -1.34
C GLU A 91 -26.49 -5.34 -0.26
N LYS A 92 -27.48 -4.48 -0.51
CA LYS A 92 -28.63 -4.33 0.40
C LYS A 92 -29.42 -5.63 0.57
N GLN A 93 -29.68 -6.32 -0.55
CA GLN A 93 -30.37 -7.61 -0.52
C GLN A 93 -29.53 -8.67 0.21
N LEU A 94 -28.21 -8.66 0.03
CA LEU A 94 -27.28 -9.54 0.71
C LEU A 94 -27.27 -9.29 2.21
N ASP A 95 -27.24 -8.04 2.65
CA ASP A 95 -27.25 -7.68 4.07
C ASP A 95 -28.59 -8.01 4.72
N ALA A 96 -29.71 -7.77 4.04
CA ALA A 96 -31.03 -8.20 4.49
C ALA A 96 -31.11 -9.75 4.60
N ALA A 97 -30.54 -10.48 3.65
CA ALA A 97 -30.47 -11.94 3.71
C ALA A 97 -29.61 -12.43 4.88
N LYS A 98 -28.43 -11.83 5.10
CA LYS A 98 -27.56 -12.15 6.24
C LYS A 98 -28.26 -11.90 7.58
N ALA A 99 -28.98 -10.79 7.72
CA ALA A 99 -29.78 -10.50 8.91
C ALA A 99 -30.83 -11.58 9.17
N ARG A 100 -31.61 -11.97 8.15
CA ARG A 100 -32.60 -13.05 8.25
C ARG A 100 -31.98 -14.40 8.59
N ILE A 101 -30.79 -14.70 8.05
CA ILE A 101 -30.06 -15.92 8.41
C ILE A 101 -29.68 -15.89 9.89
N GLY A 102 -29.19 -14.74 10.40
CA GLY A 102 -28.87 -14.57 11.82
C GLY A 102 -30.08 -14.82 12.73
N GLU A 103 -31.22 -14.23 12.40
CA GLU A 103 -32.49 -14.44 13.13
C GLU A 103 -32.88 -15.94 13.17
N LEU A 104 -32.86 -16.61 12.02
CA LEU A 104 -33.19 -18.03 11.92
C LEU A 104 -32.19 -18.92 12.68
N VAL A 105 -30.90 -18.59 12.65
CA VAL A 105 -29.86 -19.32 13.41
C VAL A 105 -30.15 -19.20 14.91
N MET A 106 -30.44 -18.00 15.40
CA MET A 106 -30.78 -17.77 16.81
C MET A 106 -32.03 -18.56 17.21
N GLU A 107 -33.08 -18.56 16.39
CA GLU A 107 -34.31 -19.31 16.66
C GLU A 107 -34.04 -20.83 16.72
N VAL A 108 -33.28 -21.35 15.76
CA VAL A 108 -32.89 -22.77 15.73
C VAL A 108 -32.07 -23.16 16.96
N GLU A 109 -31.15 -22.30 17.41
CA GLU A 109 -30.36 -22.55 18.61
C GLU A 109 -31.22 -22.61 19.87
N ILE A 110 -32.19 -21.70 20.03
CA ILE A 110 -33.14 -21.72 21.14
C ILE A 110 -33.95 -23.02 21.11
N LEU A 111 -34.53 -23.38 19.97
CA LEU A 111 -35.34 -24.60 19.82
C LEU A 111 -34.53 -25.87 20.10
N ARG A 112 -33.25 -25.91 19.71
CA ARG A 112 -32.35 -27.02 20.03
C ARG A 112 -32.13 -27.16 21.53
N LYS A 113 -31.86 -26.05 22.22
CA LYS A 113 -31.69 -26.03 23.69
C LYS A 113 -32.96 -26.46 24.41
N GLU A 114 -34.13 -25.99 23.97
CA GLU A 114 -35.40 -26.42 24.54
C GLU A 114 -35.65 -27.92 24.38
N ARG A 115 -35.34 -28.49 23.20
CA ARG A 115 -35.46 -29.93 22.96
C ARG A 115 -34.49 -30.75 23.81
N GLU A 116 -33.27 -30.25 24.01
CA GLU A 116 -32.28 -30.89 24.87
C GLU A 116 -32.73 -30.87 26.34
N ALA A 117 -33.23 -29.74 26.83
CA ALA A 117 -33.79 -29.60 28.18
C ALA A 117 -35.04 -30.45 28.41
N ARG A 118 -35.89 -30.60 27.39
CA ARG A 118 -37.12 -31.44 27.43
C ARG A 118 -36.85 -32.91 27.18
N ARG A 119 -35.64 -33.31 26.78
CA ARG A 119 -35.32 -34.72 26.58
C ARG A 119 -35.39 -35.39 27.95
N PRO A 120 -36.27 -36.37 28.17
CA PRO A 120 -36.31 -37.08 29.43
C PRO A 120 -34.92 -37.67 29.64
N LEU A 121 -34.29 -37.39 30.79
CA LEU A 121 -33.15 -38.19 31.23
C LEU A 121 -33.67 -39.63 31.22
N VAL A 122 -33.23 -40.45 30.27
CA VAL A 122 -33.58 -41.87 30.23
C VAL A 122 -33.14 -42.40 31.58
N GLY A 123 -34.11 -42.65 32.47
CA GLY A 123 -33.85 -43.06 33.83
C GLY A 123 -32.94 -44.27 33.80
N ARG A 124 -31.69 -44.08 34.20
CA ARG A 124 -30.69 -45.14 34.26
C ARG A 124 -31.29 -46.18 35.20
N ARG A 125 -31.74 -47.32 34.65
CA ARG A 125 -32.28 -48.41 35.48
C ARG A 125 -31.20 -48.76 36.50
N SER A 126 -31.49 -48.52 37.77
CA SER A 126 -30.69 -49.03 38.88
C SER A 126 -30.74 -50.55 38.76
N SER A 127 -29.60 -51.15 38.39
CA SER A 127 -29.41 -52.58 38.57
C SER A 127 -29.32 -52.81 40.07
N ARG A 128 -30.21 -53.64 40.59
CA ARG A 128 -29.95 -54.39 41.83
C ARG A 128 -28.93 -55.48 41.53
#